data_AF-A0A2E3DL48-F1
#
_entry.id   AF-A0A2E3DL48-F1
#
_cell.length_a   1.000
_cell.length_b   1.000
_cell.length_c   1.000
_cell.angle_alpha   90.00
_cell.angle_beta   90.00
_cell.angle_gamma   90.00
#
_symmetry.space_group_name_H-M   'P 1'
#
loop_
_entity.id
_entity.type
_entity.pdbx_description
1 polymer ?
#
loop_
_entity_poly.entity_id
_entity_poly.type
_entity_poly.pdbx_seq_one_letter_code
_entity_poly.pdbx_strand_id
1 'polypeptide(L)'
;MYLFLGVWCAISPDKTSGIVGFELIGGSGKSEFITVYGGLEIGMAMILILPIIHQRFLEYSLLACLLIHVNLVLFRTLSFICYSEISSGTYKLAIGEWFIFLLSLILYWKLRNFNKAKLISA
;
A
#
# COMPACT_ATOMS: atom_id res chain seq x y z
N MET A 1 5.65 -0.09 7.10
CA MET A 1 5.81 0.78 5.91
C MET A 1 4.74 1.86 5.89
N TYR A 2 3.48 1.55 5.57
CA TYR A 2 2.41 2.55 5.45
C TYR A 2 2.21 3.46 6.66
N LEU A 3 2.34 2.93 7.90
CA LEU A 3 2.24 3.77 9.09
C LEU A 3 3.33 4.86 9.11
N PHE A 4 4.56 4.48 8.78
CA PHE A 4 5.70 5.39 8.75
C PHE A 4 5.57 6.41 7.62
N LEU A 5 5.21 5.96 6.42
CA LEU A 5 5.03 6.83 5.26
C LEU A 5 3.88 7.81 5.49
N GLY A 6 2.72 7.34 5.95
CA GLY A 6 1.57 8.21 6.21
C GLY A 6 1.82 9.23 7.31
N VAL A 7 2.53 8.84 8.38
CA VAL A 7 3.00 9.80 9.39
C VAL A 7 3.94 10.84 8.77
N TRP A 8 4.89 10.42 7.93
CA TRP A 8 5.79 11.35 7.24
C TRP A 8 4.98 12.33 6.36
N CYS A 9 4.07 11.83 5.53
CA CYS A 9 3.22 12.65 4.67
C CYS A 9 2.40 13.67 5.48
N ALA A 10 1.94 13.31 6.68
CA ALA A 10 1.19 14.20 7.56
C ALA A 10 2.07 15.29 8.22
N ILE A 11 3.30 14.95 8.64
CA ILE A 11 4.18 15.90 9.35
C ILE A 11 5.03 16.77 8.42
N SER A 12 5.26 16.34 7.18
CA SER A 12 6.15 17.04 6.23
C SER A 12 5.66 16.93 4.78
N PRO A 13 4.43 17.42 4.48
CA PRO A 13 3.78 17.26 3.19
C PRO A 13 4.59 17.86 2.03
N ASP A 14 5.18 19.06 2.22
CA ASP A 14 5.97 19.73 1.18
C ASP A 14 7.19 18.91 0.75
N LYS A 15 7.81 18.17 1.67
CA LYS A 15 8.98 17.32 1.38
C LYS A 15 8.55 16.03 0.67
N THR A 16 7.50 15.38 1.16
CA THR A 16 7.06 14.08 0.64
C THR A 16 6.38 14.21 -0.72
N SER A 17 5.60 15.27 -0.94
CA SER A 17 4.97 15.53 -2.24
C SER A 17 6.03 15.76 -3.32
N GLY A 18 7.11 16.49 -2.99
CA GLY A 18 8.23 16.72 -3.90
C GLY A 18 8.94 15.44 -4.36
N ILE A 19 9.02 14.40 -3.51
CA ILE A 19 9.64 13.10 -3.87
C ILE A 19 8.86 12.43 -5.01
N VAL A 20 7.53 12.57 -5.01
CA VAL A 20 6.63 11.98 -6.02
C VAL A 20 6.29 12.95 -7.15
N GLY A 21 6.92 14.13 -7.18
CA GLY A 21 6.74 15.13 -8.24
C GLY A 21 5.45 15.95 -8.13
N PHE A 22 4.84 16.02 -6.95
CA PHE A 22 3.63 16.81 -6.72
C PHE A 22 3.95 18.23 -6.24
N GLU A 23 3.37 19.21 -6.91
CA GLU A 23 3.29 20.59 -6.46
C GLU A 23 2.02 20.81 -5.63
N LEU A 24 2.17 21.37 -4.43
CA LEU A 24 1.05 21.64 -3.54
C LEU A 24 0.57 23.09 -3.72
N ILE A 25 -0.65 23.25 -4.22
CA ILE A 25 -1.25 24.57 -4.45
C ILE A 25 -1.94 25.07 -3.18
N GLY A 26 -1.27 25.97 -2.47
CA GLY A 26 -1.78 26.66 -1.28
C GLY A 26 -2.27 25.70 -0.18
N GLY A 27 -3.27 26.14 0.57
CA GLY A 27 -3.87 25.32 1.65
C GLY A 27 -4.66 24.11 1.12
N SER A 28 -5.25 24.21 -0.07
CA SER A 28 -6.06 23.14 -0.65
C SER A 28 -5.21 21.91 -0.98
N GLY A 29 -4.10 22.09 -1.69
CA GLY A 29 -3.19 20.99 -2.03
C GLY A 29 -2.60 20.32 -0.79
N LYS A 30 -2.24 21.10 0.23
CA LYS A 30 -1.76 20.57 1.52
C LYS A 30 -2.83 19.75 2.24
N SER A 31 -4.06 20.28 2.32
CA SER A 31 -5.19 19.58 2.94
C SER A 31 -5.46 18.24 2.27
N GLU A 32 -5.50 18.21 0.95
CA GLU A 32 -5.75 16.99 0.18
C GLU A 32 -4.60 15.99 0.34
N PHE A 33 -3.35 16.45 0.22
CA PHE A 33 -2.18 15.58 0.35
C PHE A 33 -2.10 14.93 1.74
N ILE A 34 -2.32 15.69 2.82
CA ILE A 34 -2.34 15.14 4.18
C ILE A 34 -3.49 14.13 4.35
N THR A 35 -4.66 14.44 3.80
CA THR A 35 -5.85 13.57 3.94
C THR A 35 -5.64 12.24 3.21
N VAL A 36 -5.17 12.28 1.97
CA VAL A 36 -4.98 11.07 1.15
C VAL A 36 -3.67 10.40 1.51
N TYR A 37 -2.51 11.03 1.28
CA TYR A 37 -1.21 10.38 1.49
C TYR A 37 -0.87 10.17 2.97
N GLY A 38 -1.40 11.01 3.87
CA GLY A 38 -1.27 10.77 5.32
C GLY A 38 -2.34 9.82 5.83
N GLY A 39 -3.60 10.26 5.76
CA GLY A 39 -4.74 9.57 6.36
C GLY A 39 -5.02 8.18 5.77
N LEU A 40 -5.06 8.06 4.43
CA LEU A 40 -5.34 6.78 3.77
C LEU A 40 -4.22 5.76 4.04
N GLU A 41 -2.95 6.18 3.97
CA GLU A 41 -1.82 5.31 4.27
C GLU A 41 -1.84 4.82 5.72
N ILE A 42 -2.11 5.71 6.69
CA ILE A 42 -2.28 5.32 8.09
C ILE A 42 -3.44 4.32 8.24
N GLY A 43 -4.58 4.57 7.57
CA GLY A 43 -5.72 3.66 7.56
C GLY A 43 -5.38 2.26 7.02
N MET A 44 -4.66 2.19 5.89
CA MET A 44 -4.15 0.93 5.35
C MET A 44 -3.23 0.22 6.35
N ALA A 45 -2.37 0.96 7.04
CA ALA A 45 -1.49 0.40 8.06
C ALA A 45 -2.28 -0.21 9.23
N MET A 46 -3.34 0.44 9.68
CA MET A 46 -4.22 -0.07 10.74
C MET A 46 -4.82 -1.42 10.34
N ILE A 47 -5.34 -1.55 9.11
CA ILE A 47 -5.88 -2.82 8.59
C ILE A 47 -4.82 -3.93 8.63
N LEU A 48 -3.58 -3.62 8.25
CA LEU A 48 -2.48 -4.60 8.21
C LEU A 48 -1.93 -4.97 9.59
N ILE A 49 -2.16 -4.14 10.62
CA ILE A 49 -1.74 -4.39 12.01
C ILE A 49 -2.77 -5.21 12.79
N LEU A 50 -4.05 -5.22 12.39
CA LEU A 50 -5.12 -5.97 13.06
C LEU A 50 -4.77 -7.44 13.43
N PRO A 51 -4.03 -8.23 12.62
CA PRO A 51 -3.68 -9.60 12.97
C PRO A 51 -2.78 -9.72 14.19
N ILE A 52 -2.04 -8.65 14.55
CA ILE A 52 -1.24 -8.59 15.79
C ILE A 52 -2.15 -8.57 17.01
N ILE A 53 -3.31 -7.91 16.91
CA ILE A 53 -4.31 -7.84 18.00
C ILE A 53 -5.06 -9.18 18.08
N HIS A 54 -5.46 -9.74 16.95
CA HIS A 54 -6.18 -11.02 16.94
C HIS A 54 -6.03 -11.76 15.61
N GLN A 55 -5.63 -13.04 15.68
CA GLN A 55 -5.39 -13.91 14.52
C GLN A 55 -6.59 -14.05 13.57
N ARG A 56 -7.81 -13.86 14.07
CA ARG A 56 -9.06 -13.86 13.27
C ARG A 56 -9.01 -12.90 12.07
N PHE A 57 -8.22 -11.82 12.15
CA PHE A 57 -8.12 -10.82 11.10
C PHE A 57 -7.06 -11.16 10.04
N LEU A 58 -6.26 -12.21 10.23
CA LEU A 58 -5.13 -12.55 9.35
C LEU A 58 -5.55 -12.72 7.88
N GLU A 59 -6.59 -13.52 7.61
CA GLU A 59 -7.05 -13.76 6.24
C GLU A 59 -7.55 -12.48 5.58
N TYR A 60 -8.30 -11.67 6.32
CA TYR A 60 -8.84 -10.39 5.84
C TYR A 60 -7.74 -9.35 5.58
N SER A 61 -6.78 -9.21 6.48
CA SER A 61 -5.66 -8.29 6.32
C SER A 61 -4.74 -8.70 5.17
N LEU A 62 -4.51 -10.00 4.96
CA LEU A 62 -3.77 -10.50 3.79
C LEU A 62 -4.52 -10.28 2.49
N LEU A 63 -5.84 -10.51 2.46
CA LEU A 63 -6.66 -10.22 1.30
C LEU A 63 -6.65 -8.73 0.97
N ALA A 64 -6.81 -7.85 1.97
CA ALA A 64 -6.73 -6.41 1.79
C ALA A 64 -5.35 -6.00 1.24
N CYS A 65 -4.27 -6.54 1.79
CA CYS A 65 -2.92 -6.33 1.31
C CYS A 65 -2.78 -6.68 -0.18
N LEU A 66 -3.26 -7.87 -0.57
CA LEU A 66 -3.23 -8.34 -1.94
C LEU A 66 -4.02 -7.44 -2.89
N LEU A 67 -5.25 -7.08 -2.51
CA LEU A 67 -6.13 -6.23 -3.33
C LEU A 67 -5.57 -4.81 -3.49
N ILE A 68 -4.97 -4.24 -2.45
CA ILE A 68 -4.31 -2.93 -2.53
C ILE A 68 -3.13 -3.02 -3.52
N HIS A 69 -2.22 -3.96 -3.33
CA HIS A 69 -0.98 -3.98 -4.11
C HIS A 69 -1.17 -4.48 -5.55
N VAL A 70 -2.16 -5.33 -5.84
CA VAL A 70 -2.47 -5.67 -7.24
C VAL A 70 -2.94 -4.44 -8.02
N ASN A 71 -3.75 -3.58 -7.39
CA ASN A 71 -4.18 -2.33 -8.02
C ASN A 71 -3.01 -1.36 -8.16
N LEU A 72 -2.18 -1.18 -7.12
CA LEU A 72 -0.99 -0.33 -7.22
C LEU A 72 -0.07 -0.78 -8.37
N VAL A 73 0.24 -2.08 -8.44
CA VAL A 73 1.06 -2.65 -9.52
C VAL A 73 0.42 -2.44 -10.89
N LEU A 74 -0.89 -2.67 -11.03
CA LEU A 74 -1.61 -2.51 -12.29
C LEU A 74 -1.55 -1.06 -12.79
N PHE A 75 -1.91 -0.10 -11.94
CA PHE A 75 -1.92 1.31 -12.30
C PHE A 75 -0.50 1.88 -12.46
N ARG A 76 0.47 1.40 -11.67
CA ARG A 76 1.88 1.77 -11.84
C ARG A 76 2.40 1.30 -13.20
N THR A 77 2.14 0.05 -13.55
CA THR A 77 2.57 -0.52 -14.84
C THR A 77 1.93 0.22 -16.01
N LEU A 78 0.63 0.52 -15.91
CA LEU A 78 -0.07 1.34 -16.91
C LEU A 78 0.56 2.75 -17.00
N SER A 79 0.88 3.37 -15.87
CA SER A 79 1.51 4.70 -15.83
C SER A 79 2.88 4.72 -16.54
N PHE A 80 3.65 3.63 -16.46
CA PHE A 80 4.95 3.51 -17.12
C PHE A 80 4.83 3.35 -18.64
N ILE A 81 3.67 2.91 -19.12
CA ILE A 81 3.35 2.86 -20.56
C ILE A 81 2.87 4.23 -21.04
N CYS A 82 2.07 4.94 -20.23
CA CYS A 82 1.42 6.18 -20.62
C CYS A 82 2.29 7.44 -20.46
N TYR A 83 3.26 7.44 -19.53
CA TYR A 83 4.04 8.61 -19.16
C TYR A 83 5.55 8.36 -19.27
N SER A 84 6.30 9.38 -19.68
CA SER A 84 7.77 9.39 -19.75
C SER A 84 8.40 10.23 -18.63
N GLU A 85 9.73 10.29 -18.57
CA GLU A 85 10.51 11.12 -17.62
C GLU A 85 10.23 10.85 -16.14
N ILE A 86 10.02 9.58 -15.82
CA ILE A 86 9.69 9.13 -14.48
C ILE A 86 10.91 9.21 -13.55
N SER A 87 10.73 9.85 -12.39
CA SER A 87 11.80 10.02 -11.41
C SER A 87 12.29 8.68 -10.83
N SER A 88 13.56 8.64 -10.39
CA SER A 88 14.15 7.45 -9.76
C SER A 88 13.45 7.05 -8.45
N GLY A 89 12.82 8.01 -7.76
CA GLY A 89 12.00 7.75 -6.57
C GLY A 89 10.80 6.86 -6.89
N THR A 90 10.14 7.13 -8.01
CA THR A 90 8.96 6.37 -8.46
C THR A 90 9.31 4.92 -8.81
N TYR A 91 10.47 4.66 -9.41
CA TYR A 91 10.92 3.29 -9.65
C TYR A 91 11.16 2.50 -8.36
N LYS A 92 11.69 3.15 -7.31
CA LYS A 92 11.87 2.49 -6.00
C LYS A 92 10.52 2.11 -5.37
N LEU A 93 9.52 2.98 -5.51
CA LEU A 93 8.15 2.67 -5.08
C LEU A 93 7.58 1.49 -5.86
N ALA A 94 7.73 1.48 -7.18
CA ALA A 94 7.28 0.37 -8.02
C ALA A 94 7.88 -0.98 -7.63
N ILE A 95 9.19 -1.02 -7.33
CA ILE A 95 9.85 -2.25 -6.84
C ILE A 95 9.22 -2.73 -5.53
N GLY A 96 8.95 -1.81 -4.60
CA GLY A 96 8.27 -2.12 -3.34
C GLY A 96 6.85 -2.64 -3.55
N GLU A 97 6.09 -1.99 -4.44
CA GLU A 97 4.72 -2.38 -4.81
C GLU A 97 4.70 -3.82 -5.36
N TRP A 98 5.58 -4.15 -6.30
CA TRP A 98 5.72 -5.50 -6.87
C TRP A 98 6.15 -6.55 -5.84
N PHE A 99 7.12 -6.22 -5.00
CA PHE A 99 7.60 -7.14 -3.96
C PHE A 99 6.48 -7.51 -2.99
N ILE A 100 5.73 -6.51 -2.50
CA ILE A 100 4.64 -6.76 -1.55
C ILE A 100 3.47 -7.47 -2.23
N PHE A 101 3.16 -7.13 -3.48
CA PHE A 101 2.14 -7.85 -4.26
C PHE A 101 2.45 -9.35 -4.35
N LEU A 102 3.65 -9.72 -4.82
CA LEU A 102 4.03 -11.12 -4.98
C LEU A 102 4.08 -11.85 -3.63
N LEU A 103 4.61 -11.21 -2.60
CA LEU A 103 4.66 -11.79 -1.26
C LEU A 103 3.25 -12.03 -0.70
N SER A 104 2.37 -11.04 -0.79
CA SER A 104 0.98 -11.15 -0.31
C SER A 104 0.19 -12.21 -1.08
N LEU A 105 0.40 -12.33 -2.40
CA LEU A 105 -0.22 -13.36 -3.22
C LEU A 105 0.19 -14.76 -2.77
N ILE A 106 1.49 -14.99 -2.57
CA ILE A 106 2.02 -16.29 -2.12
C ILE A 106 1.48 -16.63 -0.72
N LEU A 107 1.52 -15.68 0.22
CA LEU A 107 1.07 -15.91 1.59
C LEU A 107 -0.44 -16.16 1.66
N TYR A 108 -1.24 -15.38 0.94
CA TYR A 108 -2.69 -15.57 0.89
C TYR A 108 -3.06 -16.93 0.28
N TRP A 109 -2.40 -17.33 -0.81
CA TRP A 109 -2.63 -18.64 -1.43
C TRP A 109 -2.28 -19.79 -0.48
N LYS A 110 -1.14 -19.72 0.22
CA LYS A 110 -0.75 -20.71 1.23
C LYS A 110 -1.76 -20.79 2.38
N LEU A 111 -2.20 -19.65 2.91
CA LEU A 111 -3.17 -19.59 4.01
C LEU A 111 -4.51 -20.21 3.60
N ARG A 112 -5.02 -19.89 2.40
CA ARG A 112 -6.27 -20.45 1.88
C ARG A 112 -6.21 -21.96 1.72
N ASN A 113 -5.09 -22.49 1.23
CA ASN A 113 -4.92 -23.94 1.07
C ASN A 113 -4.84 -24.65 2.43
N PHE A 114 -4.15 -24.06 3.41
CA PHE A 114 -4.08 -24.58 4.77
C PHE A 114 -5.47 -24.62 5.44
N ASN A 115 -6.25 -23.53 5.35
CA ASN A 115 -7.59 -23.46 5.92
C ASN A 115 -8.54 -24.47 5.26
N LYS A 116 -8.46 -24.64 3.93
CA LYS A 116 -9.23 -25.67 3.21
C LYS A 116 -8.90 -27.08 3.67
N ALA A 117 -7.63 -27.42 3.84
CA ALA A 117 -7.22 -28.74 4.30
C ALA A 117 -7.77 -29.05 5.70
N LYS A 118 -7.73 -28.06 6.61
CA LYS A 118 -8.26 -28.19 7.98
C LYS A 118 -9.77 -28.44 8.02
N LEU A 119 -10.53 -27.82 7.11
CA LEU A 119 -11.97 -28.01 6.96
C LEU A 119 -12.36 -29.41 6.45
N ILE A 120 -11.52 -30.02 5.60
CA ILE A 120 -11.78 -31.38 5.08
C ILE A 120 -11.43 -32.47 6.12
N SER A 121 -10.52 -32.16 7.06
CA SER A 121 -10.08 -33.09 8.11
C SER A 121 -10.88 -33.05 9.42
N ALA A 122 -11.84 -32.15 9.55
CA ALA A 122 -12.67 -31.95 10.76
C ALA A 122 -14.08 -32.51 10.54
#